data_AF-A0A1G0HEC6-F1
#
_entry.id   AF-A0A1G0HEC6-F1
#
_cell.length_a   1.000
_cell.length_b   1.000
_cell.length_c   1.000
_cell.angle_alpha   90.00
_cell.angle_beta   90.00
_cell.angle_gamma   90.00
#
_symmetry.space_group_name_H-M   'P 1'
#
loop_
_entity.id
_entity.type
_entity.pdbx_description
1 polymer ?
#
loop_
_entity_poly.entity_id
_entity_poly.type
_entity_poly.pdbx_seq_one_letter_code
_entity_poly.pdbx_strand_id
1 'polypeptide(L)'
;MKLLTIIFTILLTLASLGGYLYVNNKIIDGEKRLALGQQQITAGEKKLAEGKIRLQEGKVKLAAGKARLAAGQAKLDAGIKKLDAGKQQLAKGEQTYKAIKTVNNIPFMGFEILLPMTKPLFNQLKKPIDFGADKIAAGKQEVAAGEQQVQAGEQKLNAGKRQLAIGQRQLAAGAEKLKAGEADLAKGKLQLAEGEKKLEAAKKIRALLMLLTWFFGILSILIVAFWKRN
;
A
#
# COMPACT_ATOMS: atom_id res chain seq x y z
N MET A 1 -4.36 -23.73 78.90
CA MET A 1 -3.60 -24.09 77.67
C MET A 1 -4.47 -24.73 76.58
N LYS A 2 -5.34 -25.71 76.89
CA LYS A 2 -6.21 -26.39 75.90
C LYS A 2 -6.99 -25.43 74.96
N LEU A 3 -7.71 -24.45 75.50
CA LEU A 3 -8.48 -23.49 74.69
C LEU A 3 -7.62 -22.67 73.70
N LEU A 4 -6.42 -22.26 74.11
CA LEU A 4 -5.51 -21.44 73.30
C LEU A 4 -5.04 -22.19 72.04
N THR A 5 -4.74 -23.49 72.15
CA THR A 5 -4.28 -24.30 71.03
C THR A 5 -5.38 -24.53 69.99
N ILE A 6 -6.64 -24.73 70.42
CA ILE A 6 -7.79 -24.84 69.50
C ILE A 6 -8.01 -23.52 68.75
N ILE A 7 -8.01 -22.39 69.47
CA ILE A 7 -8.16 -21.07 68.84
C ILE A 7 -7.07 -20.85 67.81
N PHE A 8 -5.83 -21.23 68.12
CA PHE A 8 -4.70 -21.10 67.20
C PHE A 8 -4.87 -21.96 65.93
N THR A 9 -5.30 -23.22 66.02
CA THR A 9 -5.52 -24.07 64.83
C THR A 9 -6.69 -23.60 63.97
N ILE A 10 -7.75 -23.08 64.59
CA ILE A 10 -8.88 -22.47 63.87
C ILE A 10 -8.41 -21.22 63.11
N LEU A 11 -7.62 -20.35 63.75
CA LEU A 11 -7.05 -19.16 63.10
C LEU A 11 -6.17 -19.53 61.90
N LEU A 12 -5.33 -20.57 62.02
CA LEU A 12 -4.52 -21.06 60.89
C LEU A 12 -5.38 -21.59 59.74
N THR A 13 -6.47 -22.31 60.06
CA THR A 13 -7.43 -22.81 59.06
C THR A 13 -8.14 -21.67 58.33
N LEU A 14 -8.57 -20.63 59.07
CA LEU A 14 -9.21 -19.45 58.47
C LEU A 14 -8.23 -18.65 57.62
N ALA A 15 -6.98 -18.50 58.08
CA ALA A 15 -5.94 -17.83 57.32
C ALA A 15 -5.61 -18.57 56.01
N SER A 16 -5.47 -19.91 56.05
CA SER A 16 -5.21 -20.71 54.86
C SER A 16 -6.41 -20.71 53.89
N LEU A 17 -7.64 -20.75 54.41
CA LEU A 17 -8.87 -20.65 53.61
C LEU A 17 -9.00 -19.28 52.94
N GLY A 18 -8.74 -18.19 53.68
CA GLY A 18 -8.74 -16.84 53.13
C GLY A 18 -7.69 -16.68 52.02
N GLY A 19 -6.47 -17.18 52.25
CA GLY A 19 -5.42 -17.24 51.23
C GLY A 19 -5.84 -18.04 50.00
N TYR A 20 -6.46 -19.21 50.19
CA TYR A 20 -6.98 -20.04 49.10
C TYR A 20 -8.00 -19.28 48.24
N LEU A 21 -9.00 -18.64 48.87
CA LEU A 21 -10.04 -17.88 48.17
C LEU A 21 -9.44 -16.71 47.38
N TYR A 22 -8.47 -15.99 47.97
CA TYR A 22 -7.77 -14.89 47.30
C TYR A 22 -7.03 -15.36 46.04
N VAL A 23 -6.19 -16.40 46.18
CA VAL A 23 -5.41 -16.94 45.05
C VAL A 23 -6.33 -17.54 44.00
N ASN A 24 -7.41 -18.22 44.40
CA ASN A 24 -8.41 -18.77 43.50
C ASN A 24 -9.05 -17.69 42.61
N ASN A 25 -9.49 -16.57 43.19
CA ASN A 25 -10.05 -15.47 42.41
C ASN A 25 -9.02 -14.86 41.44
N LYS A 26 -7.76 -14.69 41.88
CA LYS A 26 -6.67 -14.21 41.02
C LYS A 26 -6.36 -15.16 39.85
N ILE A 27 -6.44 -16.47 40.06
CA ILE A 27 -6.27 -17.48 39.00
C ILE A 27 -7.39 -17.33 37.97
N ILE A 28 -8.65 -17.24 38.39
CA ILE A 28 -9.80 -17.09 37.49
C ILE A 28 -9.66 -15.81 36.63
N ASP A 29 -9.28 -14.69 37.25
CA ASP A 29 -9.04 -13.44 36.52
C ASP A 29 -7.84 -13.56 35.57
N GLY A 30 -6.78 -14.25 35.98
CA GLY A 30 -5.60 -14.54 35.17
C GLY A 30 -5.95 -15.38 33.94
N GLU A 31 -6.72 -16.46 34.10
CA GLU A 31 -7.20 -17.32 33.01
C GLU A 31 -8.02 -16.54 31.99
N LYS A 32 -8.95 -15.70 32.45
CA LYS A 32 -9.74 -14.81 31.57
C LYS A 32 -8.83 -13.85 30.79
N ARG A 33 -7.84 -13.24 31.45
CA ARG A 33 -6.89 -12.33 30.81
C ARG A 33 -6.02 -13.02 29.77
N LEU A 34 -5.53 -14.24 30.06
CA LEU A 34 -4.76 -15.02 29.10
C LEU A 34 -5.60 -15.45 27.90
N ALA A 35 -6.84 -15.89 28.11
CA ALA A 35 -7.75 -16.22 27.02
C ALA A 35 -8.00 -15.02 26.09
N LEU A 36 -8.24 -13.83 26.66
CA LEU A 36 -8.36 -12.59 25.90
C LEU A 36 -7.07 -12.22 25.18
N GLY A 37 -5.91 -12.35 25.83
CA GLY A 37 -4.60 -12.10 25.23
C GLY A 37 -4.34 -13.02 24.04
N GLN A 38 -4.66 -14.32 24.16
CA GLN A 38 -4.54 -15.29 23.08
C GLN A 38 -5.46 -14.94 21.89
N GLN A 39 -6.72 -14.56 22.16
CA GLN A 39 -7.63 -14.10 21.12
C GLN A 39 -7.09 -12.86 20.38
N GLN A 40 -6.52 -11.90 21.11
CA GLN A 40 -5.90 -10.70 20.53
C GLN A 40 -4.69 -11.05 19.66
N ILE A 41 -3.84 -11.98 20.09
CA ILE A 41 -2.71 -12.47 19.30
C ILE A 41 -3.19 -13.12 18.01
N THR A 42 -4.16 -14.05 18.07
CA THR A 42 -4.71 -14.69 16.87
C THR A 42 -5.35 -13.69 15.91
N ALA A 43 -6.08 -12.70 16.43
CA ALA A 43 -6.63 -11.63 15.61
C ALA A 43 -5.52 -10.75 14.98
N GLY A 44 -4.45 -10.47 15.72
CA GLY A 44 -3.28 -9.75 15.25
C GLY A 44 -2.53 -10.50 14.15
N GLU A 45 -2.34 -11.80 14.30
CA GLU A 45 -1.75 -12.69 13.28
C GLU A 45 -2.54 -12.66 11.98
N LYS A 46 -3.87 -12.77 12.07
CA LYS A 46 -4.74 -12.70 10.88
C LYS A 46 -4.60 -11.36 10.17
N LYS A 47 -4.67 -10.25 10.91
CA LYS A 47 -4.48 -8.90 10.34
C LYS A 47 -3.10 -8.73 9.70
N LEU A 48 -2.06 -9.28 10.32
CA LEU A 48 -0.71 -9.25 9.76
C LEU A 48 -0.63 -10.04 8.45
N ALA A 49 -1.22 -11.23 8.39
CA ALA A 49 -1.26 -12.05 7.18
C ALA A 49 -2.00 -11.33 6.04
N GLU A 50 -3.17 -10.77 6.32
CA GLU A 50 -3.94 -9.95 5.36
C GLU A 50 -3.12 -8.74 4.89
N GLY A 51 -2.42 -8.06 5.80
CA GLY A 51 -1.55 -6.95 5.48
C GLY A 51 -0.38 -7.33 4.57
N LYS A 52 0.24 -8.50 4.79
CA LYS A 52 1.29 -9.04 3.91
C LYS A 52 0.76 -9.31 2.50
N ILE A 53 -0.44 -9.91 2.39
CA ILE A 53 -1.08 -10.15 1.08
C ILE A 53 -1.28 -8.82 0.35
N ARG A 54 -1.88 -7.82 1.02
CA ARG A 54 -2.10 -6.48 0.45
C ARG A 54 -0.78 -5.80 0.02
N LEU A 55 0.29 -5.96 0.78
CA LEU A 55 1.61 -5.45 0.41
C LEU A 55 2.11 -6.09 -0.90
N GLN A 56 1.96 -7.40 -1.05
CA GLN A 56 2.36 -8.11 -2.28
C GLN A 56 1.52 -7.69 -3.48
N GLU A 57 0.19 -7.62 -3.32
CA GLU A 57 -0.71 -7.09 -4.36
C GLU A 57 -0.33 -5.67 -4.77
N GLY A 58 0.02 -4.83 -3.80
CA GLY A 58 0.50 -3.48 -4.04
C GLY A 58 1.80 -3.44 -4.85
N LYS A 59 2.76 -4.33 -4.54
CA LYS A 59 4.00 -4.49 -5.32
C LYS A 59 3.72 -4.92 -6.77
N VAL A 60 2.78 -5.84 -6.98
CA VAL A 60 2.37 -6.28 -8.33
C VAL A 60 1.73 -5.12 -9.10
N LYS A 61 0.81 -4.38 -8.48
CA LYS A 61 0.18 -3.18 -9.09
C LYS A 61 1.22 -2.12 -9.43
N LEU A 62 2.22 -1.92 -8.57
CA LEU A 62 3.32 -1.00 -8.81
C LEU A 62 4.15 -1.42 -10.03
N ALA A 63 4.50 -2.71 -10.14
CA ALA A 63 5.24 -3.24 -11.28
C ALA A 63 4.45 -3.07 -12.59
N ALA A 64 3.16 -3.38 -12.58
CA ALA A 64 2.27 -3.15 -13.72
C ALA A 64 2.18 -1.66 -14.09
N GLY A 65 2.12 -0.77 -13.10
CA GLY A 65 2.17 0.68 -13.30
C GLY A 65 3.47 1.15 -13.97
N LYS A 66 4.63 0.62 -13.55
CA LYS A 66 5.94 0.90 -14.18
C LYS A 66 5.94 0.46 -15.64
N ALA A 67 5.46 -0.75 -15.93
CA ALA A 67 5.38 -1.27 -17.30
C ALA A 67 4.47 -0.40 -18.19
N ARG A 68 3.31 0.04 -17.67
CA ARG A 68 2.40 0.94 -18.39
C ARG A 68 3.05 2.30 -18.69
N LEU A 69 3.81 2.87 -17.74
CA LEU A 69 4.55 4.12 -17.98
C LEU A 69 5.64 3.95 -19.04
N ALA A 70 6.38 2.84 -19.01
CA ALA A 70 7.39 2.54 -20.03
C ALA A 70 6.75 2.43 -21.42
N ALA A 71 5.63 1.71 -21.54
CA ALA A 71 4.88 1.61 -22.79
C ALA A 71 4.32 2.97 -23.24
N GLY A 72 3.85 3.80 -22.31
CA GLY A 72 3.41 5.16 -22.59
C GLY A 72 4.52 6.07 -23.11
N GLN A 73 5.71 6.01 -22.50
CA GLN A 73 6.90 6.72 -22.97
C GLN A 73 7.27 6.27 -24.41
N ALA A 74 7.33 4.97 -24.67
CA ALA A 74 7.66 4.46 -26.01
C ALA A 74 6.66 4.91 -27.08
N LYS A 75 5.36 4.97 -26.75
CA LYS A 75 4.33 5.49 -27.65
C LYS A 75 4.50 6.99 -27.91
N LEU A 76 4.83 7.76 -26.87
CA LEU A 76 5.10 9.19 -26.98
C LEU A 76 6.32 9.46 -27.87
N ASP A 77 7.42 8.74 -27.65
CA ASP A 77 8.64 8.85 -28.46
C ASP A 77 8.37 8.51 -29.93
N ALA A 78 7.56 7.49 -30.19
CA ALA A 78 7.13 7.15 -31.55
C ALA A 78 6.24 8.25 -32.18
N GLY A 79 5.37 8.88 -31.39
CA GLY A 79 4.57 10.03 -31.80
C GLY A 79 5.42 11.23 -32.18
N ILE A 80 6.43 11.57 -31.36
CA ILE A 80 7.40 12.64 -31.62
C ILE A 80 8.14 12.38 -32.93
N LYS A 81 8.66 11.17 -33.16
CA LYS A 81 9.32 10.81 -34.42
C LYS A 81 8.42 10.99 -35.65
N LYS A 82 7.15 10.61 -35.54
CA LYS A 82 6.17 10.80 -36.64
C LYS A 82 5.90 12.28 -36.90
N LEU A 83 5.77 13.08 -35.83
CA LEU A 83 5.57 14.51 -35.92
C LEU A 83 6.77 15.20 -36.59
N ASP A 84 8.00 14.83 -36.21
CA ASP A 84 9.21 15.36 -36.83
C ASP A 84 9.31 14.99 -38.32
N ALA A 85 8.95 13.74 -38.68
CA ALA A 85 8.88 13.34 -40.08
C ALA A 85 7.83 14.15 -40.86
N GLY A 86 6.66 14.40 -40.27
CA GLY A 86 5.62 15.26 -40.84
C GLY A 86 6.09 16.71 -41.04
N LYS A 87 6.78 17.29 -40.05
CA LYS A 87 7.41 18.62 -40.15
C LYS A 87 8.41 18.70 -41.31
N GLN A 88 9.25 17.68 -41.47
CA GLN A 88 10.22 17.62 -42.58
C GLN A 88 9.51 17.53 -43.94
N GLN A 89 8.45 16.73 -44.05
CA GLN A 89 7.64 16.65 -45.27
C GLN A 89 6.96 17.98 -45.59
N LEU A 90 6.39 18.64 -44.59
CA LEU A 90 5.78 19.96 -44.74
C LEU A 90 6.80 21.01 -45.21
N ALA A 91 8.01 21.02 -44.62
CA ALA A 91 9.08 21.92 -45.03
C ALA A 91 9.51 21.69 -46.49
N LYS A 92 9.63 20.43 -46.93
CA LYS A 92 9.89 20.09 -48.34
C LYS A 92 8.75 20.57 -49.25
N GLY A 93 7.50 20.34 -48.85
CA GLY A 93 6.31 20.80 -49.58
C GLY A 93 6.29 22.33 -49.74
N GLU A 94 6.63 23.07 -48.68
CA GLU A 94 6.76 24.53 -48.71
C GLU A 94 7.85 25.00 -49.67
N GLN A 95 9.00 24.34 -49.70
CA GLN A 95 10.07 24.66 -50.65
C GLN A 95 9.62 24.45 -52.10
N THR A 96 8.99 23.31 -52.38
CA THR A 96 8.44 23.01 -53.71
C THR A 96 7.38 24.03 -54.12
N TYR A 97 6.46 24.37 -53.21
CA TYR A 97 5.44 25.40 -53.44
C TYR A 97 6.06 26.78 -53.77
N LYS A 98 7.07 27.21 -53.00
CA LYS A 98 7.80 28.46 -53.26
C LYS A 98 8.49 28.43 -54.64
N ALA A 99 9.11 27.32 -55.01
CA ALA A 99 9.76 27.16 -56.32
C ALA A 99 8.75 27.31 -57.47
N ILE A 100 7.60 26.62 -57.40
CA ILE A 100 6.53 26.71 -58.40
C ILE A 100 5.98 28.13 -58.50
N LYS A 101 5.71 28.78 -57.36
CA LYS A 101 5.22 30.17 -57.32
C LYS A 101 6.21 31.14 -57.96
N THR A 102 7.51 30.92 -57.77
CA THR A 102 8.57 31.75 -58.37
C THR A 102 8.58 31.61 -59.89
N VAL A 103 8.52 30.38 -60.41
CA VAL A 103 8.45 30.09 -61.85
C VAL A 103 7.21 30.72 -62.49
N ASN A 104 6.06 30.66 -61.81
CA ASN A 104 4.83 31.27 -62.30
C ASN A 104 4.89 32.81 -62.37
N ASN A 105 5.76 33.46 -61.59
CA ASN A 105 5.82 34.92 -61.51
C ASN A 105 6.98 35.54 -62.31
N ILE A 106 7.68 34.76 -63.14
CA ILE A 106 8.73 35.27 -64.05
C ILE A 106 8.04 36.11 -65.14
N PRO A 107 8.40 37.40 -65.31
CA PRO A 107 7.89 38.21 -66.41
C PRO A 107 8.32 37.58 -67.74
N PHE A 108 7.36 37.15 -68.56
CA PHE A 108 7.61 36.69 -69.92
C PHE A 108 7.98 37.91 -70.80
N MET A 109 9.20 38.43 -70.66
CA MET A 109 9.71 39.49 -71.52
C MET A 109 10.06 38.89 -72.88
N GLY A 110 9.23 39.15 -73.89
CA GLY A 110 9.59 38.93 -75.30
C GLY A 110 8.56 38.22 -76.20
N PHE A 111 7.28 38.09 -75.86
CA PHE A 111 6.33 37.41 -76.76
C PHE A 111 4.93 38.02 -76.77
N GLU A 112 4.78 39.16 -77.43
CA GLU A 112 3.47 39.79 -77.70
C GLU A 112 2.52 38.89 -78.52
N ILE A 113 3.05 37.86 -79.20
CA ILE A 113 2.29 36.90 -80.03
C ILE A 113 1.76 35.70 -79.20
N LEU A 114 2.31 35.38 -78.02
CA LEU A 114 1.91 34.21 -77.21
C LEU A 114 0.98 34.55 -76.03
N LEU A 115 0.75 35.83 -75.74
CA LEU A 115 -0.10 36.32 -74.63
C LEU A 115 -1.51 35.68 -74.55
N PRO A 116 -2.25 35.46 -75.66
CA PRO A 116 -3.54 34.78 -75.61
C PRO A 116 -3.41 33.29 -75.28
N MET A 117 -2.32 32.64 -75.70
CA MET A 117 -2.06 31.21 -75.50
C MET A 117 -1.52 30.89 -74.10
N THR A 118 -0.81 31.82 -73.45
CA THR A 118 -0.21 31.62 -72.11
C THR A 118 -1.16 31.95 -70.96
N LYS A 119 -2.14 32.85 -71.15
CA LYS A 119 -3.21 33.15 -70.17
C LYS A 119 -3.98 31.91 -69.66
N PRO A 120 -4.48 30.99 -70.50
CA PRO A 120 -5.16 29.79 -70.03
C PRO A 120 -4.20 28.87 -69.26
N LEU A 121 -2.93 28.78 -69.66
CA LEU A 121 -1.90 28.03 -68.93
C LEU A 121 -1.67 28.61 -67.53
N PHE A 122 -1.58 29.94 -67.41
CA PHE A 122 -1.42 30.66 -66.15
C PHE A 122 -2.62 30.47 -65.21
N ASN A 123 -3.84 30.57 -65.74
CA ASN A 123 -5.07 30.30 -64.97
C ASN A 123 -5.19 28.82 -64.57
N GLN A 124 -4.70 27.89 -65.40
CA GLN A 124 -4.62 26.47 -65.06
C GLN A 124 -3.57 26.18 -63.98
N LEU A 125 -2.48 26.93 -63.92
CA LEU A 125 -1.45 26.83 -62.88
C LEU A 125 -1.87 27.49 -61.56
N LYS A 126 -2.73 28.51 -61.59
CA LYS A 126 -3.22 29.21 -60.39
C LYS A 126 -3.99 28.29 -59.43
N LYS A 127 -4.91 27.47 -59.94
CA LYS A 127 -5.69 26.53 -59.12
C LYS A 127 -4.83 25.52 -58.32
N PRO A 128 -3.87 24.79 -58.92
CA PRO A 128 -2.99 23.88 -58.20
C PRO A 128 -2.03 24.62 -57.24
N ILE A 129 -1.65 25.86 -57.52
CA ILE A 129 -0.89 26.72 -56.59
C ILE A 129 -1.74 27.04 -55.35
N ASP A 130 -2.95 27.58 -55.53
CA ASP A 130 -3.83 27.93 -54.41
C ASP A 130 -4.18 26.68 -53.57
N PHE A 131 -4.45 25.54 -54.22
CA PHE A 131 -4.64 24.25 -53.55
C PHE A 131 -3.39 23.76 -52.77
N GLY A 132 -2.18 24.02 -53.29
CA GLY A 132 -0.93 23.74 -52.60
C GLY A 132 -0.73 24.59 -51.35
N ALA A 133 -1.10 25.87 -51.40
CA ALA A 133 -1.07 26.77 -50.25
C ALA A 133 -2.01 26.32 -49.14
N ASP A 134 -3.24 25.94 -49.50
CA ASP A 134 -4.24 25.41 -48.56
C ASP A 134 -3.76 24.12 -47.89
N LYS A 135 -3.14 23.20 -48.66
CA LYS A 135 -2.55 21.97 -48.11
C LYS A 135 -1.42 22.24 -47.13
N ILE A 136 -0.56 23.22 -47.40
CA ILE A 136 0.51 23.62 -46.47
C ILE A 136 -0.08 24.21 -45.19
N ALA A 137 -1.09 25.08 -45.31
CA ALA A 137 -1.76 25.67 -44.15
C ALA A 137 -2.42 24.59 -43.28
N ALA A 138 -3.11 23.63 -43.90
CA ALA A 138 -3.67 22.47 -43.19
C ALA A 138 -2.58 21.64 -42.50
N GLY A 139 -1.48 21.34 -43.20
CA GLY A 139 -0.35 20.61 -42.62
C GLY A 139 0.30 21.33 -41.43
N LYS A 140 0.39 22.66 -41.44
CA LYS A 140 0.86 23.45 -40.29
C LYS A 140 -0.07 23.30 -39.09
N GLN A 141 -1.38 23.35 -39.31
CA GLN A 141 -2.36 23.17 -38.25
C GLN A 141 -2.29 21.75 -37.67
N GLU A 142 -2.11 20.73 -38.50
CA GLU A 142 -1.91 19.35 -38.05
C GLU A 142 -0.64 19.18 -37.21
N VAL A 143 0.48 19.78 -37.63
CA VAL A 143 1.73 19.78 -36.86
C VAL A 143 1.53 20.45 -35.51
N ALA A 144 0.92 21.64 -35.48
CA ALA A 144 0.67 22.36 -34.23
C ALA A 144 -0.23 21.57 -33.28
N ALA A 145 -1.28 20.93 -33.81
CA ALA A 145 -2.13 20.03 -33.03
C ALA A 145 -1.35 18.81 -32.50
N GLY A 146 -0.46 18.24 -33.32
CA GLY A 146 0.43 17.15 -32.91
C GLY A 146 1.39 17.54 -31.79
N GLU A 147 1.99 18.73 -31.85
CA GLU A 147 2.85 19.27 -30.79
C GLU A 147 2.09 19.42 -29.47
N GLN A 148 0.87 19.96 -29.51
CA GLN A 148 0.01 20.06 -28.32
C GLN A 148 -0.33 18.69 -27.74
N GLN A 149 -0.58 17.68 -28.59
CA GLN A 149 -0.82 16.31 -28.14
C GLN A 149 0.41 15.70 -27.47
N VAL A 150 1.62 15.93 -28.01
CA VAL A 150 2.88 15.49 -27.40
C VAL A 150 3.05 16.13 -26.02
N GLN A 151 2.88 17.45 -25.92
CA GLN A 151 2.99 18.17 -24.65
C GLN A 151 2.00 17.64 -23.60
N ALA A 152 0.74 17.42 -24.00
CA ALA A 152 -0.27 16.81 -23.13
C ALA A 152 0.11 15.38 -22.71
N GLY A 153 0.72 14.61 -23.62
CA GLY A 153 1.24 13.28 -23.36
C GLY A 153 2.37 13.27 -22.33
N GLU A 154 3.34 14.18 -22.46
CA GLU A 154 4.45 14.36 -21.50
C GLU A 154 3.94 14.72 -20.11
N GLN A 155 2.98 15.65 -20.02
CA GLN A 155 2.37 16.04 -18.75
C GLN A 155 1.68 14.85 -18.08
N LYS A 156 0.89 14.06 -18.82
CA LYS A 156 0.25 12.84 -18.32
C LYS A 156 1.28 11.82 -17.84
N LEU A 157 2.36 11.63 -18.59
CA LEU A 157 3.43 10.71 -18.24
C LEU A 157 4.14 11.13 -16.96
N ASN A 158 4.46 12.42 -16.81
CA ASN A 158 5.08 12.98 -15.63
C ASN A 158 4.17 12.88 -14.40
N ALA A 159 2.87 13.13 -14.55
CA ALA A 159 1.89 12.90 -13.50
C ALA A 159 1.86 11.43 -13.06
N GLY A 160 1.85 10.49 -14.01
CA GLY A 160 1.91 9.06 -13.71
C GLY A 160 3.20 8.64 -13.02
N LYS A 161 4.37 9.18 -13.42
CA LYS A 161 5.66 8.96 -12.72
C LYS A 161 5.59 9.43 -11.26
N ARG A 162 4.98 10.59 -10.99
CA ARG A 162 4.79 11.11 -9.63
C ARG A 162 3.87 10.21 -8.79
N GLN A 163 2.74 9.79 -9.35
CA GLN A 163 1.83 8.84 -8.68
C GLN A 163 2.54 7.53 -8.34
N LEU A 164 3.39 7.04 -9.24
CA LEU A 164 4.15 5.82 -9.01
C LEU A 164 5.17 5.97 -7.86
N ALA A 165 5.84 7.12 -7.76
CA ALA A 165 6.73 7.42 -6.65
C ALA A 165 5.98 7.53 -5.31
N ILE A 166 4.79 8.12 -5.30
CA ILE A 166 3.92 8.16 -4.11
C ILE A 166 3.53 6.73 -3.69
N GLY A 167 3.09 5.90 -4.65
CA GLY A 167 2.75 4.51 -4.39
C GLY A 167 3.93 3.69 -3.84
N GLN A 168 5.15 3.92 -4.33
CA GLN A 168 6.37 3.31 -3.77
C GLN A 168 6.59 3.67 -2.31
N ARG A 169 6.48 4.97 -1.96
CA ARG A 169 6.65 5.44 -0.58
C ARG A 169 5.58 4.85 0.34
N GLN A 170 4.34 4.76 -0.13
CA GLN A 170 3.25 4.14 0.63
C GLN A 170 3.50 2.65 0.88
N LEU A 171 3.99 1.90 -0.11
CA LEU A 171 4.34 0.49 0.06
C LEU A 171 5.51 0.30 1.03
N ALA A 172 6.53 1.16 0.96
CA ALA A 172 7.65 1.12 1.91
C ALA A 172 7.17 1.40 3.34
N ALA A 173 6.37 2.44 3.54
CA ALA A 173 5.79 2.75 4.85
C ALA A 173 4.87 1.63 5.36
N GLY A 174 4.09 1.00 4.47
CA GLY A 174 3.27 -0.17 4.80
C GLY A 174 4.10 -1.38 5.23
N ALA A 175 5.23 -1.63 4.57
CA ALA A 175 6.16 -2.70 4.92
C ALA A 175 6.77 -2.49 6.32
N GLU A 176 7.21 -1.26 6.63
CA GLU A 176 7.73 -0.93 7.96
C GLU A 176 6.66 -1.10 9.06
N LYS A 177 5.42 -0.70 8.79
CA LYS A 177 4.30 -0.93 9.73
C LYS A 177 4.04 -2.42 9.97
N LEU A 178 4.14 -3.26 8.93
CA LEU A 178 3.98 -4.71 9.09
C LEU A 178 5.11 -5.30 9.95
N LYS A 179 6.35 -4.87 9.73
CA LYS A 179 7.50 -5.29 10.52
C LYS A 179 7.39 -4.87 12.00
N ALA A 180 6.92 -3.65 12.25
CA ALA A 180 6.62 -3.21 13.62
C ALA A 180 5.53 -4.06 14.27
N GLY A 181 4.44 -4.32 13.53
CA GLY A 181 3.35 -5.19 14.00
C GLY A 181 3.80 -6.63 14.30
N GLU A 182 4.72 -7.19 13.51
CA GLU A 182 5.36 -8.48 13.79
C GLU A 182 6.13 -8.48 15.10
N ALA A 183 6.93 -7.43 15.34
CA ALA A 183 7.70 -7.30 16.57
C ALA A 183 6.79 -7.17 17.80
N ASP A 184 5.72 -6.39 17.70
CA ASP A 184 4.75 -6.22 18.78
C ASP A 184 3.99 -7.52 19.06
N LEU A 185 3.60 -8.26 18.02
CA LEU A 185 2.99 -9.58 18.16
C LEU A 185 3.93 -10.58 18.84
N ALA A 186 5.21 -10.58 18.47
CA ALA A 186 6.22 -11.43 19.11
C ALA A 186 6.37 -11.10 20.60
N LYS A 187 6.42 -9.81 20.97
CA LYS A 187 6.42 -9.39 22.38
C LYS A 187 5.15 -9.83 23.11
N GLY A 188 3.99 -9.69 22.49
CA GLY A 188 2.71 -10.14 23.05
C GLY A 188 2.70 -11.64 23.34
N LYS A 189 3.22 -12.47 22.42
CA LYS A 189 3.38 -13.92 22.64
C LYS A 189 4.30 -14.25 23.81
N LEU A 190 5.42 -13.53 23.96
CA LEU A 190 6.32 -13.73 25.10
C LEU A 190 5.64 -13.37 26.43
N GLN A 191 4.90 -12.26 26.47
CA GLN A 191 4.14 -11.85 27.65
C GLN A 191 3.04 -12.86 28.00
N LEU A 192 2.35 -13.42 27.00
CA LEU A 192 1.36 -14.47 27.21
C LEU A 192 2.00 -15.71 27.84
N ALA A 193 3.12 -16.19 27.29
CA ALA A 193 3.85 -17.34 27.81
C ALA A 193 4.38 -17.12 29.24
N GLU A 194 4.83 -15.91 29.57
CA GLU A 194 5.21 -15.55 30.93
C GLU A 194 4.01 -15.53 31.88
N GLY A 195 2.88 -15.00 31.42
CA GLY A 195 1.62 -15.01 32.16
C GLY A 195 1.11 -16.43 32.44
N GLU A 196 1.20 -17.33 31.47
CA GLU A 196 0.88 -18.76 31.64
C GLU A 196 1.76 -19.41 32.72
N LYS A 197 3.07 -19.14 32.72
CA LYS A 197 3.97 -19.65 33.78
C LYS A 197 3.58 -19.15 35.17
N LYS A 198 3.24 -17.85 35.29
CA LYS A 198 2.78 -17.27 36.56
C LYS A 198 1.47 -17.88 37.03
N LEU A 199 0.55 -18.14 36.10
CA LEU A 199 -0.71 -18.80 36.40
C LEU A 199 -0.50 -20.23 36.92
N GLU A 200 0.38 -21.00 36.29
CA GLU A 200 0.71 -22.35 36.74
C GLU A 200 1.36 -22.36 38.13
N ALA A 201 2.22 -21.39 38.43
CA ALA A 201 2.75 -21.21 39.78
C ALA A 201 1.65 -20.89 40.81
N ALA A 202 0.71 -20.00 40.45
CA ALA A 202 -0.42 -19.67 41.31
C ALA A 202 -1.33 -20.88 41.57
N LYS A 203 -1.61 -21.71 40.55
CA LYS A 203 -2.38 -22.96 40.69
C LYS A 203 -1.73 -23.93 41.68
N LYS A 204 -0.40 -24.07 41.67
CA LYS A 204 0.34 -24.87 42.66
C LYS A 204 0.18 -24.33 44.07
N ILE A 205 0.28 -23.00 44.25
CA ILE A 205 0.08 -22.35 45.55
C ILE A 205 -1.35 -22.57 46.05
N ARG A 206 -2.36 -22.43 45.17
CA ARG A 206 -3.76 -22.71 45.50
C ARG A 206 -3.94 -24.15 45.99
N ALA A 207 -3.35 -25.13 45.30
CA ALA A 207 -3.42 -26.53 45.70
C ALA A 207 -2.80 -26.76 47.10
N LEU A 208 -1.64 -26.15 47.37
CA LEU A 208 -1.00 -26.22 48.68
C LEU A 208 -1.88 -25.60 49.79
N LEU A 209 -2.46 -24.42 49.54
CA LEU A 209 -3.35 -23.76 50.51
C LEU A 209 -4.63 -24.56 50.77
N MET A 210 -5.15 -25.24 49.75
CA MET A 210 -6.27 -26.17 49.91
C MET A 210 -5.91 -27.33 50.85
N LEU A 211 -4.75 -27.96 50.63
CA LEU A 211 -4.25 -29.04 51.50
C LEU A 211 -4.02 -28.57 52.93
N LEU A 212 -3.41 -27.38 53.12
CA LEU A 212 -3.20 -26.80 54.45
C LEU A 212 -4.52 -26.54 55.18
N THR A 213 -5.54 -26.07 54.46
CA THR A 213 -6.87 -25.83 55.04
C THR A 213 -7.50 -27.13 55.55
N TRP A 214 -7.39 -28.22 54.78
CA TRP A 214 -7.86 -29.53 55.21
C TRP A 214 -7.03 -30.08 56.37
N PHE A 215 -5.70 -29.94 56.30
CA PHE A 215 -4.78 -30.38 57.35
C PHE A 215 -5.09 -29.73 58.70
N PHE A 216 -5.16 -28.40 58.76
CA PHE A 216 -5.45 -27.69 60.01
C PHE A 216 -6.87 -27.93 60.51
N GLY A 217 -7.85 -28.07 59.60
CA GLY A 217 -9.21 -28.45 59.95
C GLY A 217 -9.29 -29.82 60.63
N ILE A 218 -8.66 -30.85 60.03
CA ILE A 218 -8.61 -32.21 60.59
C ILE A 218 -7.82 -32.22 61.90
N LEU A 219 -6.66 -31.54 61.95
CA LEU A 219 -5.83 -31.45 63.15
C LEU A 219 -6.61 -30.84 64.33
N SER A 220 -7.40 -29.79 64.08
CA SER A 220 -8.24 -29.16 65.09
C SER A 220 -9.27 -30.15 65.66
N ILE A 221 -9.88 -30.98 64.81
CA ILE A 221 -10.85 -32.01 65.25
C ILE A 221 -10.16 -33.09 66.07
N LEU A 222 -8.98 -33.56 65.65
CA LEU A 222 -8.20 -34.58 66.35
C LEU A 222 -7.75 -34.12 67.75
N ILE A 223 -7.28 -32.87 67.88
CA ILE A 223 -6.89 -32.28 69.18
C ILE A 223 -8.07 -32.29 70.15
N VAL A 224 -9.26 -31.88 69.68
CA VAL A 224 -10.49 -31.90 70.49
C VAL A 224 -10.87 -33.33 70.90
N ALA A 225 -10.82 -34.28 69.96
CA ALA A 225 -11.13 -35.68 70.23
C ALA A 225 -10.16 -36.31 71.25
N PHE A 226 -8.87 -35.99 71.16
CA PHE A 226 -7.84 -36.47 72.09
C PHE A 226 -8.09 -35.95 73.52
N TRP A 227 -8.40 -34.67 73.69
CA TRP A 227 -8.73 -34.12 75.02
C TRP A 227 -10.08 -34.54 75.58
N LYS A 228 -10.98 -35.05 74.75
CA LYS A 228 -12.23 -35.64 75.23
C LYS A 228 -12.01 -37.07 75.77
N ARG A 229 -10.93 -37.74 75.34
CA ARG A 229 -10.59 -39.11 75.71
C ARG A 229 -9.63 -39.21 76.91
N ASN A 230 -8.87 -38.15 77.18
CA ASN A 230 -7.95 -38.01 78.33
C ASN A 230 -8.46 -36.96 79.32
#